data_AF-A0A6P8LDC0-F1
#
_entry.id   AF-A0A6P8LDC0-F1
#
_cell.length_a   1.000
_cell.length_b   1.000
_cell.length_c   1.000
_cell.angle_alpha   90.00
_cell.angle_beta   90.00
_cell.angle_gamma   90.00
#
_symmetry.space_group_name_H-M   'P 1'
#
loop_
_entity.id
_entity.type
_entity.pdbx_description
1 polymer ?
#
loop_
_entity_poly.entity_id
_entity_poly.type
_entity_poly.pdbx_seq_one_letter_code
_entity_poly.pdbx_strand_id
1 'polypeptide(L)'
;MEDRQPNWSQDMLTVQEVSEMMRSFGIWDYTVFAFMLVACGFVGIYFGFIKKSSGEDEYLVGGRNMKTFPVSLSLIASFISGISLLGTPTEVYVHGVSYLCIGFGVIIVGFVTSGIYLPIFHELRLTSTYEYLEKRFDRKIRTLGSVLFLIGIMTWLPIVIYVPALAFNQVTGVNVHVVTPFVCIVCIFYTCVGGLRAVVWTDFIQTFIMFGSMILIVVKGTSDVGGFSVVIRRNLESGRLELPTADWSPLTRHTIWSLVVGGFFHWLQVSVINQNMIQRYLALPTLKSARRALWIFIVGVLILIGICGYAGMLIYAWYHVCDPLTTKLAGAKDQLLPLLVMNILNEFPGLPGLFVAGVFSAALSSLSTGLNSMAAVVLEDFVKPFRKTPVSPRAADILLKLTVVVLGATCVALVFVVEKTGSHVLQLSMNLSSITSGPSLGIFSMGILLPWVNAKGALIGGLSGLGFMGWISLSAEAAIASGRIKFDEKPVSTEGCYYSFPQVENLMLLEPPDTILDGDEFLPEPLALYRLSYLWYTVTGALVTMTIGLVVSLISSEKVEKLDPMLLAPFIRKLLKISGKEPHQEASNDQRSVSFNKCREFRSTQFGNT
;
A
#
# COMPACT_ATOMS: atom_id res chain seq x y z
N MET A 1 -70.32 15.94 3.82
CA MET A 1 -69.44 16.44 4.90
C MET A 1 -68.30 15.46 5.00
N GLU A 2 -67.12 15.97 4.69
CA GLU A 2 -65.81 15.36 4.48
C GLU A 2 -65.50 14.03 5.17
N ASP A 3 -65.11 13.06 4.34
CA ASP A 3 -64.22 11.96 4.71
C ASP A 3 -62.89 12.54 5.21
N ARG A 4 -62.60 12.39 6.50
CA ARG A 4 -61.23 12.54 7.02
C ARG A 4 -60.42 11.32 6.61
N GLN A 5 -59.76 11.40 5.45
CA GLN A 5 -58.58 10.59 5.21
C GLN A 5 -57.53 10.92 6.29
N PRO A 6 -56.98 9.94 7.01
CA PRO A 6 -55.83 10.19 7.87
C PRO A 6 -54.65 10.53 6.96
N ASN A 7 -54.17 11.77 7.10
CA ASN A 7 -53.01 12.30 6.40
C ASN A 7 -51.74 11.61 6.93
N TRP A 8 -51.40 10.43 6.39
CA TRP A 8 -50.13 9.76 6.64
C TRP A 8 -49.07 10.29 5.66
N SER A 9 -48.82 11.59 5.69
CA SER A 9 -47.48 12.08 5.38
C SER A 9 -46.63 11.87 6.63
N GLN A 10 -46.22 10.63 6.90
CA GLN A 10 -45.06 10.42 7.75
C GLN A 10 -43.90 11.07 6.99
N ASP A 11 -43.42 12.20 7.51
CA ASP A 11 -42.21 12.86 7.02
C ASP A 11 -41.07 11.84 7.12
N MET A 12 -40.80 11.15 6.00
CA MET A 12 -39.68 10.22 5.93
C MET A 12 -38.41 11.04 6.11
N LEU A 13 -37.62 10.65 7.10
CA LEU A 13 -36.32 11.26 7.40
C LEU A 13 -35.53 11.45 6.11
N THR A 14 -34.87 12.59 5.97
CA THR A 14 -33.96 12.86 4.86
C THR A 14 -32.63 12.13 5.07
N VAL A 15 -31.89 11.89 3.98
CA VAL A 15 -30.50 11.36 4.06
C VAL A 15 -29.64 12.17 5.03
N GLN A 16 -29.83 13.49 5.06
CA GLN A 16 -29.08 14.38 5.96
C GLN A 16 -29.44 14.12 7.43
N GLU A 17 -30.72 14.03 7.76
CA GLU A 17 -31.17 13.72 9.12
C GLU A 17 -30.70 12.34 9.58
N VAL A 18 -30.79 11.32 8.72
CA VAL A 18 -30.27 9.98 9.02
C VAL A 18 -28.76 10.04 9.24
N SER A 19 -28.02 10.76 8.38
CA SER A 19 -26.58 10.94 8.56
C SER A 19 -26.23 11.68 9.85
N GLU A 20 -26.98 12.70 10.25
CA GLU A 20 -26.74 13.46 11.48
C GLU A 20 -27.01 12.61 12.72
N MET A 21 -28.08 11.81 12.72
CA MET A 21 -28.37 10.86 13.81
C MET A 21 -27.30 9.77 13.94
N MET A 22 -26.68 9.36 12.84
CA MET A 22 -25.57 8.40 12.88
C MET A 22 -24.22 9.01 13.29
N ARG A 23 -24.08 10.35 13.32
CA ARG A 23 -22.85 11.05 13.74
C ARG A 23 -22.78 11.26 15.25
N SER A 24 -22.92 10.19 16.02
CA SER A 24 -22.77 10.24 17.48
C SER A 24 -21.43 9.64 17.90
N PHE A 25 -20.38 10.46 17.84
CA PHE A 25 -19.07 10.13 18.40
C PHE A 25 -18.97 10.70 19.81
N GLY A 26 -19.16 9.83 20.81
CA GLY A 26 -19.26 10.23 22.21
C GLY A 26 -17.92 10.50 22.88
N ILE A 27 -17.97 10.97 24.13
CA ILE A 27 -16.75 11.26 24.92
C ILE A 27 -15.87 10.03 25.11
N TRP A 28 -16.47 8.84 25.23
CA TRP A 28 -15.76 7.57 25.36
C TRP A 28 -15.05 7.19 24.06
N ASP A 29 -15.64 7.48 22.90
CA ASP A 29 -15.01 7.25 21.60
C ASP A 29 -13.78 8.15 21.42
N TYR A 30 -13.92 9.44 21.73
CA TYR A 30 -12.81 10.38 21.76
C TYR A 30 -11.72 9.94 22.74
N THR A 31 -12.10 9.39 23.90
CA THR A 31 -11.13 8.92 24.92
C THR A 31 -10.32 7.74 24.42
N VAL A 32 -10.96 6.71 23.84
CA VAL A 32 -10.27 5.55 23.27
C VAL A 32 -9.35 5.96 22.13
N PHE A 33 -9.84 6.83 21.25
CA PHE A 33 -9.08 7.35 20.12
C PHE A 33 -7.86 8.18 20.57
N ALA A 34 -8.06 9.14 21.49
CA ALA A 34 -7.00 9.96 22.03
C ALA A 34 -5.96 9.14 22.80
N PHE A 35 -6.39 8.13 23.56
CA PHE A 35 -5.50 7.22 24.26
C PHE A 35 -4.56 6.49 23.29
N MET A 36 -5.06 6.01 22.15
CA MET A 36 -4.22 5.39 21.11
C MET A 36 -3.15 6.38 20.58
N LEU A 37 -3.53 7.63 20.30
CA LEU A 37 -2.58 8.65 19.82
C LEU A 37 -1.51 8.99 20.87
N VAL A 38 -1.92 9.14 22.13
CA VAL A 38 -1.01 9.40 23.25
C VAL A 38 -0.06 8.23 23.49
N ALA A 39 -0.55 6.99 23.41
CA ALA A 39 0.29 5.80 23.53
C ALA A 39 1.37 5.75 22.43
N CYS A 40 1.00 6.08 21.18
CA CYS A 40 1.96 6.16 20.08
C CYS A 40 2.99 7.28 20.30
N GLY A 41 2.55 8.46 20.72
CA GLY A 41 3.43 9.58 21.07
C GLY A 41 4.39 9.25 22.20
N PHE A 42 3.91 8.57 23.25
CA PHE A 42 4.72 8.13 24.38
C PHE A 42 5.82 7.15 23.96
N VAL A 43 5.52 6.17 23.11
CA VAL A 43 6.53 5.25 22.57
C VAL A 43 7.59 6.01 21.77
N GLY A 44 7.17 7.00 20.95
CA GLY A 44 8.08 7.89 20.24
C GLY A 44 9.03 8.64 21.19
N ILE A 45 8.47 9.29 22.21
CA ILE A 45 9.23 10.04 23.23
C ILE A 45 10.18 9.11 23.99
N TYR A 46 9.72 7.92 24.39
CA TYR A 46 10.52 6.96 25.14
C TYR A 46 11.78 6.53 24.37
N PHE A 47 11.64 6.17 23.10
CA PHE A 47 12.81 5.78 22.28
C PHE A 47 13.66 6.98 21.84
N GLY A 48 13.07 8.17 21.67
CA GLY A 48 13.78 9.37 21.26
C GLY A 48 14.62 10.04 22.36
N PHE A 49 14.11 10.05 23.60
CA PHE A 49 14.71 10.79 24.71
C PHE A 49 15.24 9.89 25.83
N ILE A 50 14.53 8.81 26.19
CA ILE A 50 14.89 7.97 27.35
C ILE A 50 15.87 6.89 26.95
N LYS A 51 15.58 6.15 25.87
CA LYS A 51 16.45 5.10 25.34
C LYS A 51 17.19 5.56 24.09
N LYS A 52 17.64 6.83 24.10
CA LYS A 52 18.32 7.44 22.96
C LYS A 52 19.56 6.64 22.61
N SER A 53 19.49 5.94 21.50
CA SER A 53 20.61 5.24 20.91
C SER A 53 21.15 6.08 19.75
N SER A 54 22.38 6.55 19.87
CA SER A 54 22.99 7.52 18.95
C SER A 54 23.64 6.85 17.74
N GLY A 55 23.32 7.30 16.53
CA GLY A 55 23.99 6.88 15.30
C GLY A 55 23.03 6.69 14.12
N GLU A 56 23.52 6.93 12.90
CA GLU A 56 22.72 6.79 11.67
C GLU A 56 22.22 5.35 11.46
N ASP A 57 23.07 4.34 11.69
CA ASP A 57 22.71 2.92 11.59
C ASP A 57 21.58 2.54 12.57
N GLU A 58 21.54 3.21 13.72
CA GLU A 58 20.52 2.97 14.72
C GLU A 58 19.17 3.61 14.35
N TYR A 59 19.21 4.81 13.77
CA TYR A 59 18.02 5.49 13.26
C TYR A 59 17.44 4.79 12.03
N LEU A 60 18.32 4.37 11.11
CA LEU A 60 17.95 3.82 9.80
C LEU A 60 17.63 2.32 9.85
N VAL A 61 18.37 1.49 10.58
CA VAL A 61 18.17 0.02 10.56
C VAL A 61 18.06 -0.59 11.97
N GLY A 62 17.89 0.24 13.00
CA GLY A 62 17.69 -0.22 14.37
C GLY A 62 18.87 -1.01 14.94
N GLY A 63 20.07 -0.83 14.36
CA GLY A 63 21.30 -1.52 14.77
C GLY A 63 21.33 -3.00 14.38
N ARG A 64 20.42 -3.44 13.48
CA ARG A 64 20.37 -4.80 12.90
C ARG A 64 20.27 -5.95 13.92
N ASN A 65 19.79 -5.65 15.12
CA ASN A 65 19.63 -6.60 16.22
C ASN A 65 18.18 -6.66 16.70
N MET A 66 17.22 -6.39 15.81
CA MET A 66 15.81 -6.41 16.17
C MET A 66 15.28 -7.84 16.32
N LYS A 67 14.24 -8.00 17.14
CA LYS A 67 13.58 -9.29 17.35
C LYS A 67 12.63 -9.58 16.18
N THR A 68 12.58 -10.84 15.76
CA THR A 68 11.76 -11.29 14.62
C THR A 68 10.28 -10.94 14.77
N PHE A 69 9.68 -11.19 15.94
CA PHE A 69 8.24 -11.05 16.11
C PHE A 69 7.75 -9.58 16.00
N PRO A 70 8.34 -8.59 16.70
CA PRO A 70 8.01 -7.18 16.49
C PRO A 70 8.22 -6.70 15.05
N VAL A 71 9.31 -7.12 14.40
CA VAL A 71 9.57 -6.76 12.99
C VAL A 71 8.51 -7.36 12.06
N SER A 72 8.03 -8.57 12.34
CA SER A 72 6.99 -9.22 11.53
C SER A 72 5.65 -8.50 11.64
N LEU A 73 5.23 -8.14 12.86
CA LEU A 73 4.00 -7.37 13.07
C LEU A 73 4.12 -5.95 12.53
N SER A 74 5.30 -5.37 12.61
CA SER A 74 5.59 -4.09 11.97
C SER A 74 5.44 -4.20 10.45
N LEU A 75 6.04 -5.21 9.80
CA LEU A 75 5.83 -5.48 8.36
C LEU A 75 4.35 -5.62 7.99
N ILE A 76 3.56 -6.28 8.85
CA ILE A 76 2.10 -6.41 8.71
C ILE A 76 1.47 -5.01 8.78
N ALA A 77 1.66 -4.26 9.87
CA ALA A 77 1.06 -2.94 10.07
C ALA A 77 1.38 -1.92 8.99
N SER A 78 2.64 -1.87 8.53
CA SER A 78 3.05 -0.83 7.57
C SER A 78 2.66 -1.14 6.15
N PHE A 79 2.35 -2.40 5.86
CA PHE A 79 1.79 -2.79 4.57
C PHE A 79 0.27 -2.69 4.57
N ILE A 80 -0.35 -3.09 5.67
CA ILE A 80 -1.78 -2.95 5.89
C ILE A 80 -2.06 -1.50 6.23
N SER A 81 -2.16 -0.70 5.18
CA SER A 81 -2.65 0.66 5.28
C SER A 81 -4.16 0.66 5.52
N GLY A 82 -4.70 1.82 5.92
CA GLY A 82 -6.15 2.05 5.95
C GLY A 82 -6.82 1.71 4.61
N ILE A 83 -6.09 1.80 3.49
CA ILE A 83 -6.55 1.42 2.15
C ILE A 83 -7.00 -0.05 2.11
N SER A 84 -6.29 -0.95 2.76
CA SER A 84 -6.71 -2.36 2.82
C SER A 84 -7.93 -2.55 3.72
N LEU A 85 -8.03 -1.79 4.82
CA LEU A 85 -9.15 -1.88 5.77
C LEU A 85 -10.46 -1.33 5.24
N LEU A 86 -10.45 -0.24 4.46
CA LEU A 86 -11.69 0.34 3.89
C LEU A 86 -11.89 -0.05 2.43
N GLY A 87 -10.81 -0.13 1.66
CA GLY A 87 -10.87 -0.40 0.23
C GLY A 87 -11.17 -1.85 -0.13
N THR A 88 -10.65 -2.84 0.63
CA THR A 88 -10.96 -4.26 0.36
C THR A 88 -12.44 -4.60 0.64
N PRO A 89 -13.04 -4.19 1.77
CA PRO A 89 -14.47 -4.39 1.98
C PRO A 89 -15.32 -3.70 0.92
N THR A 90 -14.91 -2.50 0.50
CA THR A 90 -15.58 -1.75 -0.58
C THR A 90 -15.50 -2.50 -1.91
N GLU A 91 -14.33 -3.04 -2.27
CA GLU A 91 -14.18 -3.86 -3.48
C GLU A 91 -15.12 -5.06 -3.45
N VAL A 92 -15.21 -5.76 -2.32
CA VAL A 92 -16.08 -6.93 -2.19
C VAL A 92 -17.56 -6.55 -2.21
N TYR A 93 -17.93 -5.41 -1.63
CA TYR A 93 -19.31 -4.90 -1.68
C TYR A 93 -19.75 -4.59 -3.12
N VAL A 94 -18.91 -3.85 -3.85
CA VAL A 94 -19.24 -3.32 -5.19
C VAL A 94 -19.07 -4.38 -6.28
N HIS A 95 -18.00 -5.19 -6.22
CA HIS A 95 -17.61 -6.10 -7.30
C HIS A 95 -17.61 -7.59 -6.92
N GLY A 96 -17.82 -7.96 -5.64
CA GLY A 96 -17.88 -9.34 -5.18
C GLY A 96 -16.55 -9.92 -4.69
N VAL A 97 -16.55 -11.20 -4.29
CA VAL A 97 -15.42 -11.83 -3.58
C VAL A 97 -14.23 -12.22 -4.45
N SER A 98 -14.35 -12.06 -5.77
CA SER A 98 -13.30 -12.40 -6.74
C SER A 98 -11.92 -11.84 -6.35
N TYR A 99 -11.87 -10.60 -5.84
CA TYR A 99 -10.63 -9.95 -5.39
C TYR A 99 -9.82 -10.77 -4.39
N LEU A 100 -10.45 -11.58 -3.52
CA LEU A 100 -9.77 -12.36 -2.48
C LEU A 100 -8.81 -13.41 -3.04
N CYS A 101 -8.98 -13.81 -4.30
CA CYS A 101 -8.05 -14.71 -5.00
C CYS A 101 -6.66 -14.08 -5.21
N ILE A 102 -6.49 -12.77 -4.99
CA ILE A 102 -5.16 -12.12 -4.93
C ILE A 102 -4.24 -12.78 -3.87
N GLY A 103 -4.82 -13.41 -2.84
CA GLY A 103 -4.09 -14.13 -1.81
C GLY A 103 -3.18 -15.24 -2.35
N PHE A 104 -3.56 -15.90 -3.45
CA PHE A 104 -2.68 -16.88 -4.10
C PHE A 104 -1.41 -16.22 -4.65
N GLY A 105 -1.52 -15.02 -5.23
CA GLY A 105 -0.37 -14.23 -5.66
C GLY A 105 0.55 -13.89 -4.48
N VAL A 106 -0.02 -13.50 -3.33
CA VAL A 106 0.74 -13.20 -2.09
C VAL A 106 1.54 -14.41 -1.62
N ILE A 107 0.97 -15.62 -1.67
CA ILE A 107 1.68 -16.87 -1.30
C ILE A 107 2.90 -17.09 -2.20
N ILE A 108 2.75 -16.90 -3.52
CA ILE A 108 3.85 -17.05 -4.49
C ILE A 108 4.96 -16.04 -4.20
N VAL A 109 4.61 -14.80 -3.83
CA VAL A 109 5.59 -13.78 -3.39
C VAL A 109 6.41 -14.27 -2.20
N GLY A 110 5.81 -14.94 -1.23
CA GLY A 110 6.52 -15.53 -0.09
C GLY A 110 7.64 -16.48 -0.52
N PHE A 111 7.36 -17.38 -1.46
CA PHE A 111 8.36 -18.31 -1.99
C PHE A 111 9.48 -17.62 -2.77
N VAL A 112 9.11 -16.73 -3.70
CA VAL A 112 10.05 -16.00 -4.56
C VAL A 112 10.98 -15.10 -3.72
N THR A 113 10.42 -14.39 -2.75
CA THR A 113 11.17 -13.50 -1.86
C THR A 113 12.15 -14.27 -0.99
N SER A 114 11.72 -15.39 -0.41
CA SER A 114 12.54 -16.25 0.47
C SER A 114 13.73 -16.90 -0.28
N GLY A 115 13.50 -17.29 -1.54
CA GLY A 115 14.46 -18.04 -2.35
C GLY A 115 15.42 -17.18 -3.16
N ILE A 116 14.96 -16.03 -3.68
CA ILE A 116 15.72 -15.22 -4.64
C ILE A 116 16.23 -13.93 -4.00
N TYR A 117 15.32 -13.08 -3.50
CA TYR A 117 15.68 -11.71 -3.14
C TYR A 117 16.32 -11.58 -1.75
N LEU A 118 15.75 -12.21 -0.72
CA LEU A 118 16.30 -12.12 0.64
C LEU A 118 17.76 -12.58 0.74
N PRO A 119 18.18 -13.70 0.11
CA PRO A 119 19.59 -14.09 0.10
C PRO A 119 20.52 -13.00 -0.45
N ILE A 120 20.13 -12.34 -1.55
CA ILE A 120 20.93 -11.29 -2.19
C ILE A 120 21.08 -10.10 -1.25
N PHE A 121 19.96 -9.52 -0.81
CA PHE A 121 20.00 -8.29 0.00
C PHE A 121 20.64 -8.51 1.37
N HIS A 122 20.39 -9.66 2.02
CA HIS A 122 20.97 -9.95 3.32
C HIS A 122 22.48 -10.26 3.24
N GLU A 123 22.97 -10.85 2.14
CA GLU A 123 24.41 -11.01 1.91
C GLU A 123 25.11 -9.66 1.67
N LEU A 124 24.48 -8.76 0.92
CA LEU A 124 25.06 -7.46 0.57
C LEU A 124 25.04 -6.43 1.70
N ARG A 125 24.18 -6.62 2.72
CA ARG A 125 24.08 -5.75 3.91
C ARG A 125 23.87 -4.26 3.61
N LEU A 126 23.19 -3.95 2.52
CA LEU A 126 22.94 -2.58 2.05
C LEU A 126 22.06 -1.78 3.03
N THR A 127 22.19 -0.46 3.03
CA THR A 127 21.29 0.42 3.79
C THR A 127 20.16 0.94 2.91
N SER A 128 20.49 1.36 1.68
CA SER A 128 19.54 1.64 0.61
C SER A 128 19.46 0.47 -0.37
N THR A 129 18.26 0.05 -0.73
CA THR A 129 18.01 -0.96 -1.76
C THR A 129 18.61 -0.56 -3.10
N TYR A 130 18.69 0.74 -3.37
CA TYR A 130 19.20 1.28 -4.62
C TYR A 130 20.73 1.24 -4.71
N GLU A 131 21.45 1.02 -3.60
CA GLU A 131 22.89 0.67 -3.64
C GLU A 131 23.14 -0.62 -4.44
N TYR A 132 22.18 -1.54 -4.45
CA TYR A 132 22.24 -2.73 -5.31
C TYR A 132 22.36 -2.34 -6.78
N LEU A 133 21.57 -1.35 -7.21
CA LEU A 133 21.55 -0.88 -8.59
C LEU A 133 22.86 -0.21 -8.98
N GLU A 134 23.51 0.52 -8.06
CA GLU A 134 24.84 1.08 -8.30
C GLU A 134 25.90 -0.02 -8.45
N LYS A 135 25.87 -1.03 -7.57
CA LYS A 135 26.79 -2.17 -7.66
C LYS A 135 26.58 -3.00 -8.92
N ARG A 136 25.34 -3.11 -9.40
CA ARG A 136 24.97 -3.90 -10.58
C ARG A 136 25.17 -3.15 -11.89
N PHE A 137 24.91 -1.86 -11.91
CA PHE A 137 24.95 -1.04 -13.11
C PHE A 137 25.87 0.15 -12.89
N ASP A 138 25.32 1.30 -12.50
CA ASP A 138 26.07 2.49 -12.20
C ASP A 138 25.27 3.43 -11.27
N ARG A 139 25.89 4.53 -10.90
CA ARG A 139 25.28 5.55 -10.05
C ARG A 139 24.02 6.19 -10.66
N LYS A 140 23.89 6.26 -11.99
CA LYS A 140 22.69 6.83 -12.64
C LYS A 140 21.48 5.95 -12.39
N ILE A 141 21.64 4.62 -12.45
CA ILE A 141 20.55 3.69 -12.14
C ILE A 141 20.16 3.75 -10.67
N ARG A 142 21.13 3.89 -9.75
CA ARG A 142 20.82 4.14 -8.33
C ARG A 142 19.96 5.38 -8.17
N THR A 143 20.35 6.52 -8.73
CA THR A 143 19.56 7.76 -8.65
C THR A 143 18.17 7.59 -9.28
N LEU A 144 18.05 6.91 -10.43
CA LEU A 144 16.75 6.62 -11.04
C LEU A 144 15.87 5.78 -10.10
N GLY A 145 16.41 4.71 -9.51
CA GLY A 145 15.70 3.88 -8.53
C GLY A 145 15.20 4.68 -7.34
N SER A 146 16.05 5.55 -6.77
CA SER A 146 15.69 6.44 -5.67
C SER A 146 14.60 7.46 -6.06
N VAL A 147 14.65 8.01 -7.28
CA VAL A 147 13.61 8.92 -7.79
C VAL A 147 12.28 8.19 -7.97
N LEU A 148 12.28 7.00 -8.59
CA LEU A 148 11.08 6.17 -8.77
C LEU A 148 10.41 5.87 -7.41
N PHE A 149 11.22 5.58 -6.40
CA PHE A 149 10.74 5.37 -5.04
C PHE A 149 10.12 6.62 -4.41
N LEU A 150 10.81 7.77 -4.49
CA LEU A 150 10.27 9.02 -3.94
C LEU A 150 8.94 9.38 -4.60
N ILE A 151 8.83 9.27 -5.93
CA ILE A 151 7.57 9.51 -6.65
C ILE A 151 6.50 8.49 -6.22
N GLY A 152 6.85 7.20 -6.12
CA GLY A 152 5.92 6.15 -5.69
C GLY A 152 5.36 6.39 -4.29
N ILE A 153 6.21 6.74 -3.32
CA ILE A 153 5.75 7.02 -1.96
C ILE A 153 4.98 8.34 -1.88
N MET A 154 5.38 9.37 -2.65
CA MET A 154 4.67 10.65 -2.70
C MET A 154 3.28 10.56 -3.34
N THR A 155 3.03 9.58 -4.22
CA THR A 155 1.69 9.31 -4.77
C THR A 155 0.85 8.45 -3.84
N TRP A 156 1.47 7.56 -3.07
CA TRP A 156 0.79 6.64 -2.15
C TRP A 156 0.40 7.28 -0.81
N LEU A 157 1.30 8.04 -0.16
CA LEU A 157 1.07 8.61 1.18
C LEU A 157 -0.13 9.55 1.30
N PRO A 158 -0.45 10.41 0.30
CA PRO A 158 -1.66 11.23 0.37
C PRO A 158 -2.93 10.39 0.50
N ILE A 159 -3.01 9.26 -0.21
CA ILE A 159 -4.12 8.32 -0.11
C ILE A 159 -4.19 7.73 1.30
N VAL A 160 -3.03 7.30 1.84
CA VAL A 160 -2.92 6.77 3.21
C VAL A 160 -3.43 7.76 4.25
N ILE A 161 -3.18 9.06 4.09
CA ILE A 161 -3.68 10.12 4.99
C ILE A 161 -5.20 10.35 4.80
N TYR A 162 -5.69 10.25 3.57
CA TYR A 162 -7.08 10.50 3.22
C TYR A 162 -8.03 9.42 3.79
N VAL A 163 -7.64 8.14 3.76
CA VAL A 163 -8.50 7.04 4.24
C VAL A 163 -9.01 7.19 5.68
N PRO A 164 -8.15 7.38 6.70
CA PRO A 164 -8.63 7.57 8.08
C PRO A 164 -9.46 8.85 8.23
N ALA A 165 -9.17 9.89 7.43
CA ALA A 165 -9.96 11.12 7.45
C ALA A 165 -11.38 10.91 6.92
N LEU A 166 -11.56 10.08 5.89
CA LEU A 166 -12.90 9.67 5.42
C LEU A 166 -13.68 8.92 6.49
N ALA A 167 -13.03 7.97 7.18
CA ALA A 167 -13.66 7.23 8.27
C ALA A 167 -14.05 8.17 9.43
N PHE A 168 -13.15 9.07 9.82
CA PHE A 168 -13.41 10.05 10.87
C PHE A 168 -14.55 11.00 10.50
N ASN A 169 -14.56 11.47 9.24
CA ASN A 169 -15.63 12.32 8.72
C ASN A 169 -16.98 11.62 8.75
N GLN A 170 -17.04 10.33 8.40
CA GLN A 170 -18.29 9.57 8.43
C GLN A 170 -18.88 9.48 9.85
N VAL A 171 -18.03 9.32 10.87
CA VAL A 171 -18.49 9.13 12.26
C VAL A 171 -18.68 10.43 13.04
N THR A 172 -17.95 11.50 12.71
CA THR A 172 -18.00 12.78 13.45
C THR A 172 -18.62 13.94 12.66
N GLY A 173 -18.65 13.86 11.32
CA GLY A 173 -18.94 14.99 10.44
C GLY A 173 -17.81 16.01 10.29
N VAL A 174 -16.66 15.84 10.96
CA VAL A 174 -15.52 16.78 10.85
C VAL A 174 -14.95 16.73 9.44
N ASN A 175 -14.72 17.90 8.85
CA ASN A 175 -14.21 18.02 7.49
C ASN A 175 -12.85 17.32 7.33
N VAL A 176 -12.70 16.53 6.25
CA VAL A 176 -11.48 15.76 5.96
C VAL A 176 -10.21 16.63 5.93
N HIS A 177 -10.30 17.88 5.47
CA HIS A 177 -9.17 18.82 5.39
C HIS A 177 -8.71 19.36 6.76
N VAL A 178 -9.51 19.17 7.82
CA VAL A 178 -9.09 19.46 9.20
C VAL A 178 -8.43 18.24 9.83
N VAL A 179 -8.93 17.05 9.50
CA VAL A 179 -8.40 15.79 10.03
C VAL A 179 -7.03 15.46 9.43
N THR A 180 -6.83 15.69 8.13
CA THR A 180 -5.57 15.30 7.44
C THR A 180 -4.32 16.01 7.97
N PRO A 181 -4.28 17.34 8.22
CA PRO A 181 -3.11 17.99 8.77
C PRO A 181 -2.86 17.55 10.22
N PHE A 182 -3.92 17.36 11.01
CA PHE A 182 -3.81 16.92 12.41
C PHE A 182 -3.12 15.55 12.50
N VAL A 183 -3.57 14.56 11.71
CA VAL A 183 -2.96 13.23 11.65
C VAL A 183 -1.51 13.30 11.23
N CYS A 184 -1.22 14.10 10.20
CA CYS A 184 0.14 14.24 9.69
C CYS A 184 1.07 14.88 10.73
N ILE A 185 0.62 15.90 11.47
CA ILE A 185 1.41 16.54 12.54
C ILE A 185 1.76 15.55 13.64
N VAL A 186 0.77 14.78 14.13
CA VAL A 186 1.00 13.75 15.15
C VAL A 186 2.01 12.72 14.65
N CYS A 187 1.86 12.28 13.39
CA CYS A 187 2.77 11.32 12.77
C CYS A 187 4.21 11.83 12.64
N ILE A 188 4.37 13.03 12.11
CA ILE A 188 5.67 13.69 11.95
C ILE A 188 6.36 13.82 13.31
N PHE A 189 5.62 14.21 14.34
CA PHE A 189 6.17 14.39 15.69
C PHE A 189 6.83 13.11 16.21
N TYR A 190 6.11 11.99 16.29
CA TYR A 190 6.70 10.77 16.86
C TYR A 190 7.73 10.12 15.93
N THR A 191 7.61 10.31 14.61
CA THR A 191 8.58 9.79 13.62
C THR A 191 9.91 10.52 13.73
N CYS A 192 9.88 11.85 13.80
CA CYS A 192 11.08 12.68 13.97
C CYS A 192 11.79 12.41 15.31
N VAL A 193 11.02 12.12 16.36
CA VAL A 193 11.58 11.89 17.70
C VAL A 193 12.18 10.48 17.84
N GLY A 194 11.52 9.44 17.31
CA GLY A 194 11.83 8.05 17.68
C GLY A 194 12.62 7.19 16.68
N GLY A 195 12.69 7.54 15.39
CA GLY A 195 13.37 6.73 14.35
C GLY A 195 12.78 5.33 14.13
N LEU A 196 13.46 4.46 13.37
CA LEU A 196 12.90 3.14 12.97
C LEU A 196 12.51 2.27 14.17
N ARG A 197 13.25 2.31 15.29
CA ARG A 197 12.92 1.54 16.49
C ARG A 197 11.57 1.91 17.10
N ALA A 198 11.29 3.20 17.20
CA ALA A 198 10.00 3.66 17.68
C ALA A 198 8.89 3.23 16.72
N VAL A 199 9.10 3.43 15.41
CA VAL A 199 8.15 3.02 14.37
C VAL A 199 7.79 1.53 14.50
N VAL A 200 8.79 0.64 14.65
CA VAL A 200 8.53 -0.81 14.78
C VAL A 200 7.74 -1.15 16.05
N TRP A 201 7.97 -0.45 17.17
CA TRP A 201 7.23 -0.67 18.41
C TRP A 201 5.83 -0.07 18.41
N THR A 202 5.64 1.11 17.81
CA THR A 202 4.29 1.69 17.61
C THR A 202 3.48 0.78 16.71
N ASP A 203 4.07 0.30 15.61
CA ASP A 203 3.42 -0.63 14.70
C ASP A 203 2.99 -1.94 15.38
N PHE A 204 3.85 -2.48 16.24
CA PHE A 204 3.55 -3.68 17.00
C PHE A 204 2.26 -3.51 17.81
N ILE A 205 2.11 -2.39 18.53
CA ILE A 205 0.90 -2.09 19.33
C ILE A 205 -0.30 -1.85 18.40
N GLN A 206 -0.10 -1.03 17.37
CA GLN A 206 -1.11 -0.64 16.38
C GLN A 206 -1.71 -1.85 15.65
N THR A 207 -0.91 -2.89 15.39
CA THR A 207 -1.39 -4.12 14.76
C THR A 207 -2.51 -4.77 15.58
N PHE A 208 -2.38 -4.85 16.90
CA PHE A 208 -3.41 -5.46 17.75
C PHE A 208 -4.70 -4.64 17.75
N ILE A 209 -4.60 -3.31 17.77
CA ILE A 209 -5.76 -2.42 17.73
C ILE A 209 -6.51 -2.59 16.40
N MET A 210 -5.76 -2.65 15.29
CA MET A 210 -6.29 -2.84 13.94
C MET A 210 -6.99 -4.19 13.76
N PHE A 211 -6.35 -5.31 14.14
CA PHE A 211 -6.98 -6.63 14.03
C PHE A 211 -8.16 -6.75 15.01
N GLY A 212 -8.00 -6.25 16.23
CA GLY A 212 -9.04 -6.28 17.26
C GLY A 212 -10.29 -5.53 16.82
N SER A 213 -10.16 -4.34 16.23
CA SER A 213 -11.30 -3.57 15.75
C SER A 213 -12.04 -4.25 14.60
N MET A 214 -11.31 -4.84 13.64
CA MET A 214 -11.93 -5.55 12.53
C MET A 214 -12.63 -6.83 12.96
N ILE A 215 -12.01 -7.61 13.87
CA ILE A 215 -12.63 -8.83 14.42
C ILE A 215 -13.91 -8.48 15.18
N LEU A 216 -13.90 -7.42 15.98
CA LEU A 216 -15.07 -6.95 16.71
C LEU A 216 -16.24 -6.65 15.76
N ILE A 217 -15.99 -5.91 14.69
CA ILE A 217 -17.01 -5.53 13.69
C ILE A 217 -17.57 -6.77 13.00
N VAL A 218 -16.69 -7.68 12.58
CA VAL A 218 -17.07 -8.91 11.91
C VAL A 218 -17.92 -9.81 12.82
N VAL A 219 -17.51 -10.01 14.06
CA VAL A 219 -18.23 -10.87 15.02
C VAL A 219 -19.59 -10.28 15.35
N LYS A 220 -19.60 -9.01 15.81
CA LYS A 220 -20.83 -8.38 16.27
C LYS A 220 -21.80 -8.15 15.12
N GLY A 221 -21.34 -7.66 13.97
CA GLY A 221 -22.22 -7.47 12.82
C GLY A 221 -22.76 -8.78 12.24
N THR A 222 -21.99 -9.87 12.28
CA THR A 222 -22.53 -11.20 11.91
C THR A 222 -23.65 -11.63 12.85
N SER A 223 -23.51 -11.37 14.15
CA SER A 223 -24.55 -11.67 15.13
C SER A 223 -25.84 -10.89 14.84
N ASP A 224 -25.73 -9.59 14.61
CA ASP A 224 -26.89 -8.71 14.41
C ASP A 224 -27.63 -8.98 13.10
N VAL A 225 -26.92 -9.38 12.04
CA VAL A 225 -27.51 -9.76 10.74
C VAL A 225 -28.32 -11.07 10.83
N GLY A 226 -28.16 -11.84 11.91
CA GLY A 226 -28.82 -13.13 12.11
C GLY A 226 -27.91 -14.34 11.86
N GLY A 227 -26.58 -14.14 11.84
CA GLY A 227 -25.58 -15.19 11.78
C GLY A 227 -24.89 -15.35 10.43
N PHE A 228 -23.84 -16.18 10.43
CA PHE A 228 -22.99 -16.44 9.26
C PHE A 228 -23.78 -16.97 8.04
N SER A 229 -24.79 -17.82 8.28
CA SER A 229 -25.62 -18.39 7.21
C SER A 229 -26.38 -17.32 6.43
N VAL A 230 -26.85 -16.26 7.10
CA VAL A 230 -27.57 -15.16 6.47
C VAL A 230 -26.63 -14.33 5.60
N VAL A 231 -25.40 -14.07 6.09
CA VAL A 231 -24.38 -13.35 5.32
C VAL A 231 -24.06 -14.09 4.02
N ILE A 232 -23.81 -15.40 4.11
CA ILE A 232 -23.51 -16.22 2.92
C ILE A 232 -24.69 -16.27 1.97
N ARG A 233 -25.92 -16.52 2.46
CA ARG A 233 -27.13 -16.61 1.63
C ARG A 233 -27.36 -15.33 0.83
N ARG A 234 -27.34 -14.15 1.47
CA ARG A 234 -27.56 -12.86 0.79
C ARG A 234 -26.50 -12.59 -0.28
N ASN A 235 -25.23 -12.89 0.01
CA ASN A 235 -24.16 -12.71 -0.97
C ASN A 235 -24.23 -13.73 -2.12
N LEU A 236 -24.73 -14.94 -1.88
CA LEU A 236 -24.96 -15.93 -2.92
C LEU A 236 -26.11 -15.52 -3.86
N GLU A 237 -27.25 -15.13 -3.29
CA GLU A 237 -28.46 -14.72 -4.04
C GLU A 237 -28.20 -13.50 -4.94
N SER A 238 -27.27 -12.64 -4.55
CA SER A 238 -26.90 -11.44 -5.32
C SER A 238 -25.75 -11.63 -6.30
N GLY A 239 -25.23 -12.86 -6.45
CA GLY A 239 -24.13 -13.16 -7.36
C GLY A 239 -22.78 -12.53 -6.96
N ARG A 240 -22.57 -12.24 -5.68
CA ARG A 240 -21.30 -11.72 -5.13
C ARG A 240 -20.35 -12.83 -4.69
N LEU A 241 -20.87 -14.03 -4.39
CA LEU A 241 -20.09 -15.25 -4.16
C LEU A 241 -19.81 -15.99 -5.46
N GLU A 242 -19.00 -15.39 -6.32
CA GLU A 242 -18.54 -16.00 -7.57
C GLU A 242 -17.02 -16.18 -7.57
N LEU A 243 -16.56 -17.17 -8.34
CA LEU A 243 -15.14 -17.31 -8.64
C LEU A 243 -14.77 -16.37 -9.79
N PRO A 244 -13.53 -15.82 -9.79
CA PRO A 244 -13.08 -14.97 -10.87
C PRO A 244 -13.06 -15.75 -12.19
N THR A 245 -13.40 -15.07 -13.28
CA THR A 245 -13.43 -15.68 -14.61
C THR A 245 -12.04 -16.14 -15.05
N ALA A 246 -11.97 -17.23 -15.81
CA ALA A 246 -10.73 -17.76 -16.39
C ALA A 246 -10.37 -17.14 -17.76
N ASP A 247 -11.04 -16.05 -18.13
CA ASP A 247 -10.82 -15.33 -19.38
C ASP A 247 -9.41 -14.70 -19.42
N TRP A 248 -8.79 -14.76 -20.59
CA TRP A 248 -7.47 -14.18 -20.88
C TRP A 248 -7.53 -12.69 -21.22
N SER A 249 -8.71 -12.11 -21.39
CA SER A 249 -8.85 -10.66 -21.62
C SER A 249 -8.21 -9.85 -20.48
N PRO A 250 -7.20 -9.01 -20.77
CA PRO A 250 -6.59 -8.15 -19.75
C PRO A 250 -7.44 -6.91 -19.43
N LEU A 251 -8.51 -6.67 -20.20
CA LEU A 251 -9.47 -5.58 -20.03
C LEU A 251 -10.53 -5.91 -18.95
N THR A 252 -10.77 -7.20 -18.71
CA THR A 252 -11.70 -7.64 -17.67
C THR A 252 -11.13 -7.26 -16.29
N ARG A 253 -11.94 -6.56 -15.48
CA ARG A 253 -11.52 -6.01 -14.17
C ARG A 253 -10.81 -7.07 -13.33
N HIS A 254 -11.47 -8.19 -13.08
CA HIS A 254 -10.93 -9.33 -12.33
C HIS A 254 -11.05 -10.63 -13.13
N THR A 255 -9.91 -11.23 -13.44
CA THR A 255 -9.80 -12.60 -13.91
C THR A 255 -8.89 -13.35 -12.95
N ILE A 256 -8.93 -14.68 -12.96
CA ILE A 256 -8.01 -15.47 -12.15
C ILE A 256 -6.54 -15.11 -12.46
N TRP A 257 -6.25 -14.78 -13.72
CA TRP A 257 -4.93 -14.37 -14.18
C TRP A 257 -4.53 -12.99 -13.68
N SER A 258 -5.43 -12.00 -13.75
CA SER A 258 -5.11 -10.65 -13.26
C SER A 258 -4.89 -10.65 -11.76
N LEU A 259 -5.67 -11.44 -11.01
CA LEU A 259 -5.55 -11.55 -9.56
C LEU A 259 -4.30 -12.34 -9.12
N VAL A 260 -4.03 -13.49 -9.74
CA VAL A 260 -2.89 -14.33 -9.35
C VAL A 260 -1.58 -13.78 -9.91
N VAL A 261 -1.51 -13.52 -11.22
CA VAL A 261 -0.29 -13.08 -11.89
C VAL A 261 -0.07 -11.59 -11.67
N GLY A 262 -1.06 -10.75 -11.99
CA GLY A 262 -0.98 -9.30 -11.76
C GLY A 262 -0.76 -8.98 -10.28
N GLY A 263 -1.53 -9.63 -9.40
CA GLY A 263 -1.32 -9.58 -7.96
C GLY A 263 0.08 -10.03 -7.53
N PHE A 264 0.61 -11.15 -8.04
CA PHE A 264 1.97 -11.59 -7.74
C PHE A 264 3.01 -10.51 -8.05
N PHE A 265 3.01 -9.92 -9.25
CA PHE A 265 4.00 -8.90 -9.62
C PHE A 265 3.84 -7.60 -8.82
N HIS A 266 2.58 -7.18 -8.58
CA HIS A 266 2.29 -6.04 -7.71
C HIS A 266 2.87 -6.28 -6.30
N TRP A 267 2.50 -7.40 -5.66
CA TRP A 267 2.95 -7.72 -4.32
C TRP A 267 4.46 -8.00 -4.24
N LEU A 268 5.07 -8.54 -5.28
CA LEU A 268 6.51 -8.76 -5.35
C LEU A 268 7.28 -7.44 -5.30
N GLN A 269 6.83 -6.45 -6.09
CA GLN A 269 7.44 -5.12 -6.08
C GLN A 269 7.32 -4.49 -4.70
N VAL A 270 6.10 -4.45 -4.15
CA VAL A 270 5.86 -3.71 -2.91
C VAL A 270 6.53 -4.41 -1.72
N SER A 271 6.59 -5.74 -1.69
CA SER A 271 7.13 -6.49 -0.54
C SER A 271 8.66 -6.55 -0.50
N VAL A 272 9.35 -6.33 -1.62
CA VAL A 272 10.77 -6.69 -1.74
C VAL A 272 11.65 -5.57 -2.28
N ILE A 273 11.19 -4.89 -3.33
CA ILE A 273 11.95 -3.84 -3.98
C ILE A 273 11.77 -2.51 -3.25
N ASN A 274 10.62 -2.34 -2.61
CA ASN A 274 10.29 -1.12 -1.89
C ASN A 274 11.14 -0.98 -0.61
N GLN A 275 11.77 0.19 -0.44
CA GLN A 275 12.74 0.45 0.62
C GLN A 275 12.15 0.23 2.02
N ASN A 276 10.89 0.62 2.23
CA ASN A 276 10.17 0.48 3.49
C ASN A 276 10.10 -0.98 4.00
N MET A 277 10.02 -1.96 3.11
CA MET A 277 9.91 -3.38 3.48
C MET A 277 11.28 -4.01 3.70
N ILE A 278 12.19 -3.85 2.75
CA ILE A 278 13.50 -4.50 2.81
C ILE A 278 14.38 -3.97 3.93
N GLN A 279 14.26 -2.69 4.29
CA GLN A 279 14.93 -2.07 5.44
C GLN A 279 14.62 -2.83 6.75
N ARG A 280 13.41 -3.38 6.89
CA ARG A 280 12.99 -4.17 8.07
C ARG A 280 13.50 -5.59 8.04
N TYR A 281 13.54 -6.22 6.88
CA TYR A 281 14.20 -7.53 6.74
C TYR A 281 15.69 -7.46 7.09
N LEU A 282 16.35 -6.36 6.73
CA LEU A 282 17.77 -6.12 7.00
C LEU A 282 18.06 -5.65 8.44
N ALA A 283 17.03 -5.24 9.19
CA ALA A 283 17.12 -4.96 10.62
C ALA A 283 17.20 -6.24 11.48
N LEU A 284 17.02 -7.42 10.87
CA LEU A 284 17.15 -8.71 11.53
C LEU A 284 18.57 -9.27 11.39
N PRO A 285 19.10 -9.97 12.41
CA PRO A 285 20.51 -10.34 12.45
C PRO A 285 20.90 -11.48 11.50
N THR A 286 19.93 -12.30 11.07
CA THR A 286 20.19 -13.49 10.25
C THR A 286 19.12 -13.70 9.17
N LEU A 287 19.53 -14.30 8.05
CA LEU A 287 18.64 -14.67 6.95
C LEU A 287 17.52 -15.61 7.41
N LYS A 288 17.79 -16.51 8.36
CA LYS A 288 16.77 -17.39 8.95
C LYS A 288 15.71 -16.60 9.72
N SER A 289 16.12 -15.57 10.46
CA SER A 289 15.18 -14.65 11.12
C SER A 289 14.39 -13.83 10.11
N ALA A 290 15.01 -13.32 9.04
CA ALA A 290 14.32 -12.60 7.98
C ALA A 290 13.27 -13.47 7.26
N ARG A 291 13.60 -14.73 6.93
CA ARG A 291 12.64 -15.68 6.34
C ARG A 291 11.47 -16.00 7.26
N ARG A 292 11.71 -16.15 8.57
CA ARG A 292 10.61 -16.33 9.54
C ARG A 292 9.71 -15.10 9.58
N ALA A 293 10.30 -13.90 9.57
CA ALA A 293 9.51 -12.66 9.55
C ALA A 293 8.65 -12.54 8.29
N LEU A 294 9.22 -12.87 7.13
CA LEU A 294 8.48 -12.93 5.86
C LEU A 294 7.27 -13.86 5.95
N TRP A 295 7.43 -15.09 6.44
CA TRP A 295 6.30 -16.03 6.50
C TRP A 295 5.21 -15.62 7.50
N ILE A 296 5.60 -15.05 8.65
CA ILE A 296 4.63 -14.46 9.59
C ILE A 296 3.87 -13.31 8.91
N PHE A 297 4.58 -12.45 8.16
CA PHE A 297 3.99 -11.38 7.38
C PHE A 297 2.98 -11.90 6.35
N ILE A 298 3.36 -12.89 5.53
CA ILE A 298 2.47 -13.49 4.53
C ILE A 298 1.19 -14.06 5.17
N VAL A 299 1.33 -14.83 6.26
CA VAL A 299 0.16 -15.38 6.97
C VAL A 299 -0.71 -14.27 7.55
N GLY A 300 -0.12 -13.25 8.18
CA GLY A 300 -0.86 -12.13 8.76
C GLY A 300 -1.64 -11.33 7.71
N VAL A 301 -1.04 -11.07 6.55
CA VAL A 301 -1.68 -10.40 5.42
C VAL A 301 -2.85 -11.23 4.89
N LEU A 302 -2.68 -12.54 4.69
CA LEU A 302 -3.75 -13.41 4.20
C LEU A 302 -4.95 -13.47 5.16
N ILE A 303 -4.68 -13.57 6.47
CA ILE A 303 -5.73 -13.53 7.50
C ILE A 303 -6.49 -12.22 7.40
N LEU A 304 -5.79 -11.09 7.29
CA LEU A 304 -6.48 -9.81 7.22
C LEU A 304 -7.25 -9.61 5.92
N ILE A 305 -6.70 -9.98 4.76
CA ILE A 305 -7.44 -9.94 3.49
C ILE A 305 -8.73 -10.75 3.62
N GLY A 306 -8.69 -11.91 4.28
CA GLY A 306 -9.87 -12.71 4.60
C GLY A 306 -10.87 -11.96 5.50
N ILE A 307 -10.41 -11.34 6.58
CA ILE A 307 -11.26 -10.55 7.50
C ILE A 307 -11.90 -9.36 6.78
N CYS A 308 -11.13 -8.59 6.01
CA CYS A 308 -11.64 -7.46 5.24
C CYS A 308 -12.60 -7.91 4.13
N GLY A 309 -12.30 -9.03 3.47
CA GLY A 309 -13.19 -9.63 2.48
C GLY A 309 -14.53 -10.03 3.09
N TYR A 310 -14.49 -10.68 4.26
CA TYR A 310 -15.68 -11.00 5.02
C TYR A 310 -16.44 -9.75 5.46
N ALA A 311 -15.74 -8.71 5.91
CA ALA A 311 -16.36 -7.43 6.25
C ALA A 311 -17.10 -6.83 5.04
N GLY A 312 -16.57 -6.94 3.81
CA GLY A 312 -17.26 -6.52 2.59
C GLY A 312 -18.57 -7.29 2.34
N MET A 313 -18.53 -8.62 2.49
CA MET A 313 -19.75 -9.45 2.42
C MET A 313 -20.76 -9.08 3.50
N LEU A 314 -20.28 -8.74 4.71
CA LEU A 314 -21.12 -8.32 5.82
C LEU A 314 -21.78 -6.95 5.57
N ILE A 315 -21.06 -5.99 5.00
CA ILE A 315 -21.63 -4.70 4.55
C ILE A 315 -22.77 -4.97 3.57
N TYR A 316 -22.56 -5.84 2.58
CA TYR A 316 -23.63 -6.17 1.64
C TYR A 316 -24.81 -6.85 2.31
N ALA A 317 -24.54 -7.84 3.17
CA ALA A 317 -25.60 -8.55 3.88
C ALA A 317 -26.44 -7.59 4.75
N TRP A 318 -25.85 -6.55 5.33
CA TRP A 318 -26.57 -5.51 6.06
C TRP A 318 -27.44 -4.66 5.11
N TYR A 319 -26.84 -4.09 4.07
CA TYR A 319 -27.49 -3.12 3.16
C TYR A 319 -28.19 -3.74 1.94
N HIS A 320 -28.41 -5.06 1.90
CA HIS A 320 -28.98 -5.75 0.73
C HIS A 320 -30.33 -5.19 0.23
N VAL A 321 -31.11 -4.53 1.10
CA VAL A 321 -32.43 -3.95 0.81
C VAL A 321 -32.37 -2.45 0.50
N CYS A 322 -31.45 -1.73 1.14
CA CYS A 322 -31.34 -0.28 1.01
C CYS A 322 -29.86 0.09 0.89
N ASP A 323 -29.42 0.27 -0.35
CA ASP A 323 -28.03 0.56 -0.68
C ASP A 323 -27.65 2.01 -0.35
N PRO A 324 -26.69 2.23 0.57
CA PRO A 324 -26.30 3.56 1.00
C PRO A 324 -25.51 4.36 -0.05
N LEU A 325 -24.97 3.72 -1.10
CA LEU A 325 -24.24 4.43 -2.16
C LEU A 325 -25.19 5.14 -3.13
N THR A 326 -26.24 4.44 -3.55
CA THR A 326 -27.27 4.97 -4.46
C THR A 326 -28.09 6.05 -3.78
N THR A 327 -28.45 5.84 -2.51
CA THR A 327 -29.19 6.85 -1.73
C THR A 327 -28.35 8.05 -1.28
N LYS A 328 -27.04 8.02 -1.51
CA LYS A 328 -26.06 9.04 -1.05
C LYS A 328 -25.93 9.16 0.46
N LEU A 329 -26.36 8.15 1.22
CA LEU A 329 -26.08 8.07 2.65
C LEU A 329 -24.58 7.88 2.94
N ALA A 330 -23.90 7.12 2.09
CA ALA A 330 -22.44 7.12 1.97
C ALA A 330 -22.04 8.05 0.81
N GLY A 331 -21.38 9.16 1.12
CA GLY A 331 -20.95 10.14 0.11
C GLY A 331 -19.84 9.60 -0.79
N ALA A 332 -18.97 8.74 -0.25
CA ALA A 332 -17.92 8.03 -0.97
C ALA A 332 -18.00 6.52 -0.73
N LYS A 333 -17.53 5.73 -1.72
CA LYS A 333 -17.54 4.26 -1.66
C LYS A 333 -16.84 3.72 -0.41
N ASP A 334 -15.71 4.31 -0.04
CA ASP A 334 -14.90 3.87 1.09
C ASP A 334 -15.47 4.27 2.48
N GLN A 335 -16.61 4.96 2.52
CA GLN A 335 -17.35 5.26 3.76
C GLN A 335 -18.33 4.14 4.17
N LEU A 336 -18.50 3.09 3.35
CA LEU A 336 -19.39 1.96 3.62
C LEU A 336 -19.11 1.25 4.95
N LEU A 337 -17.85 0.92 5.22
CA LEU A 337 -17.48 0.25 6.47
C LEU A 337 -17.65 1.17 7.69
N PRO A 338 -17.17 2.43 7.69
CA PRO A 338 -17.46 3.36 8.79
C PRO A 338 -18.96 3.59 9.03
N LEU A 339 -19.76 3.63 7.97
CA LEU A 339 -21.22 3.75 8.07
C LEU A 339 -21.83 2.51 8.75
N LEU A 340 -21.40 1.31 8.34
CA LEU A 340 -21.80 0.05 8.99
C LEU A 340 -21.41 0.06 10.48
N VAL A 341 -20.22 0.55 10.81
CA VAL A 341 -19.75 0.66 12.19
C VAL A 341 -20.69 1.52 13.03
N MET A 342 -21.20 2.63 12.51
CA MET A 342 -22.18 3.44 13.25
C MET A 342 -23.52 2.73 13.40
N ASN A 343 -24.01 2.03 12.38
CA ASN A 343 -25.25 1.27 12.51
C ASN A 343 -25.17 0.16 13.55
N ILE A 344 -23.98 -0.41 13.71
CA ILE A 344 -23.78 -1.59 14.52
C ILE A 344 -23.30 -1.22 15.93
N LEU A 345 -22.30 -0.34 16.08
CA LEU A 345 -21.58 -0.12 17.34
C LEU A 345 -21.98 1.14 18.09
N ASN A 346 -22.85 2.00 17.53
CA ASN A 346 -23.18 3.29 18.13
C ASN A 346 -23.77 3.21 19.55
N GLU A 347 -24.53 2.15 19.84
CA GLU A 347 -25.11 1.94 21.18
C GLU A 347 -24.06 1.55 22.25
N PHE A 348 -22.82 1.26 21.85
CA PHE A 348 -21.75 0.78 22.72
C PHE A 348 -20.62 1.82 22.81
N PRO A 349 -20.65 2.71 23.83
CA PRO A 349 -19.68 3.79 23.93
C PRO A 349 -18.23 3.29 23.93
N GLY A 350 -17.39 3.89 23.09
CA GLY A 350 -15.97 3.56 22.96
C GLY A 350 -15.65 2.55 21.84
N LEU A 351 -16.62 1.76 21.36
CA LEU A 351 -16.38 0.78 20.28
C LEU A 351 -16.26 1.44 18.89
N PRO A 352 -17.08 2.46 18.52
CA PRO A 352 -16.80 3.29 17.36
C PRO A 352 -15.42 3.96 17.44
N GLY A 353 -15.04 4.46 18.63
CA GLY A 353 -13.70 5.00 18.90
C GLY A 353 -12.57 3.98 18.67
N LEU A 354 -12.77 2.71 19.04
CA LEU A 354 -11.82 1.63 18.79
C LEU A 354 -11.65 1.34 17.29
N PHE A 355 -12.73 1.38 16.52
CA PHE A 355 -12.65 1.25 15.05
C PHE A 355 -11.83 2.39 14.43
N VAL A 356 -12.17 3.63 14.76
CA VAL A 356 -11.43 4.81 14.29
C VAL A 356 -9.96 4.70 14.71
N ALA A 357 -9.68 4.28 15.94
CA ALA A 357 -8.32 4.05 16.42
C ALA A 357 -7.60 2.99 15.58
N GLY A 358 -8.27 1.91 15.17
CA GLY A 358 -7.71 0.88 14.29
C GLY A 358 -7.38 1.39 12.89
N VAL A 359 -8.27 2.15 12.26
CA VAL A 359 -8.03 2.73 10.92
C VAL A 359 -6.89 3.76 10.96
N PHE A 360 -6.85 4.61 11.99
CA PHE A 360 -5.75 5.57 12.17
C PHE A 360 -4.44 4.86 12.50
N SER A 361 -4.47 3.79 13.29
CA SER A 361 -3.29 2.97 13.59
C SER A 361 -2.64 2.43 12.31
N ALA A 362 -3.44 1.87 11.40
CA ALA A 362 -2.98 1.39 10.09
C ALA A 362 -2.36 2.51 9.23
N ALA A 363 -3.03 3.67 9.18
CA ALA A 363 -2.55 4.82 8.42
C ALA A 363 -1.28 5.44 9.00
N LEU A 364 -1.20 5.61 10.33
CA LEU A 364 -0.05 6.16 11.03
C LEU A 364 1.19 5.27 10.86
N SER A 365 1.03 3.94 10.95
CA SER A 365 2.12 2.99 10.67
C SER A 365 2.68 3.13 9.25
N SER A 366 1.78 3.22 8.27
CA SER A 366 2.14 3.39 6.86
C SER A 366 2.82 4.74 6.59
N LEU A 367 2.27 5.82 7.17
CA LEU A 367 2.77 7.18 7.01
C LEU A 367 4.16 7.36 7.63
N SER A 368 4.35 6.94 8.88
CA SER A 368 5.65 7.04 9.57
C SER A 368 6.72 6.23 8.85
N THR A 369 6.39 5.02 8.40
CA THR A 369 7.31 4.18 7.64
C THR A 369 7.69 4.80 6.30
N GLY A 370 6.71 5.29 5.54
CA GLY A 370 6.95 5.96 4.26
C GLY A 370 7.83 7.20 4.42
N LEU A 371 7.49 8.09 5.35
CA LEU A 371 8.27 9.30 5.63
C LEU A 371 9.70 9.00 6.08
N ASN A 372 9.87 8.02 6.97
CA ASN A 372 11.19 7.62 7.46
C ASN A 372 12.06 7.03 6.33
N SER A 373 11.50 6.17 5.48
CA SER A 373 12.25 5.58 4.35
C SER A 373 12.55 6.61 3.26
N MET A 374 11.67 7.59 3.00
CA MET A 374 11.99 8.70 2.10
C MET A 374 13.11 9.57 2.65
N ALA A 375 13.08 9.91 3.95
CA ALA A 375 14.17 10.67 4.57
C ALA A 375 15.51 9.93 4.48
N ALA A 376 15.51 8.61 4.71
CA ALA A 376 16.68 7.76 4.54
C ALA A 376 17.24 7.83 3.10
N VAL A 377 16.37 7.68 2.10
CA VAL A 377 16.77 7.72 0.68
C VAL A 377 17.27 9.10 0.27
N VAL A 378 16.62 10.19 0.71
CA VAL A 378 17.10 11.56 0.45
C VAL A 378 18.51 11.76 1.02
N LEU A 379 18.75 11.31 2.26
CA LEU A 379 20.07 11.43 2.88
C LEU A 379 21.14 10.59 2.16
N GLU A 380 20.88 9.29 1.96
CA GLU A 380 21.86 8.34 1.43
C GLU A 380 22.10 8.45 -0.08
N ASP A 381 21.08 8.81 -0.85
CA ASP A 381 21.15 8.76 -2.32
C ASP A 381 21.27 10.14 -2.97
N PHE A 382 20.80 11.21 -2.32
CA PHE A 382 20.81 12.57 -2.89
C PHE A 382 21.74 13.55 -2.15
N VAL A 383 21.94 13.40 -0.85
CA VAL A 383 22.81 14.32 -0.10
C VAL A 383 24.23 13.80 0.01
N LYS A 384 24.44 12.63 0.64
CA LYS A 384 25.78 12.09 0.87
C LYS A 384 26.59 11.90 -0.42
N PRO A 385 26.04 11.33 -1.51
CA PRO A 385 26.83 11.06 -2.71
C PRO A 385 27.27 12.32 -3.46
N PHE A 386 26.52 13.42 -3.31
CA PHE A 386 26.77 14.69 -4.00
C PHE A 386 27.58 15.68 -3.14
N ARG A 387 27.93 15.29 -1.91
CA ARG A 387 28.75 16.09 -1.02
C ARG A 387 30.22 15.64 -1.05
N LYS A 388 31.13 16.61 -1.12
CA LYS A 388 32.59 16.35 -1.05
C LYS A 388 33.08 16.05 0.36
N THR A 389 32.36 16.50 1.39
CA THR A 389 32.72 16.31 2.80
C THR A 389 31.69 15.43 3.51
N PRO A 390 32.13 14.52 4.39
CA PRO A 390 31.22 13.68 5.16
C PRO A 390 30.25 14.55 5.97
N VAL A 391 28.98 14.16 5.98
CA VAL A 391 27.94 14.84 6.76
C VAL A 391 28.19 14.55 8.24
N SER A 392 28.17 15.59 9.08
CA SER A 392 28.30 15.39 10.52
C SER A 392 27.05 14.70 11.07
N PRO A 393 27.15 13.89 12.14
CA PRO A 393 25.99 13.19 12.70
C PRO A 393 24.83 14.12 13.08
N ARG A 394 25.14 15.33 13.56
CA ARG A 394 24.13 16.36 13.88
C ARG A 394 23.46 16.92 12.63
N ALA A 395 24.21 17.17 11.56
CA ALA A 395 23.65 17.67 10.31
C ALA A 395 22.76 16.62 9.62
N ALA A 396 23.16 15.34 9.67
CA ALA A 396 22.36 14.23 9.16
C ALA A 396 21.02 14.12 9.89
N ASP A 397 21.03 14.19 11.24
CA ASP A 397 19.81 14.15 12.06
C ASP A 397 18.85 15.32 11.76
N ILE A 398 19.38 16.55 11.64
CA ILE A 398 18.57 17.73 11.27
C ILE A 398 17.97 17.56 9.88
N LEU A 399 18.76 17.10 8.91
CA LEU A 399 18.32 16.92 7.53
C LEU A 399 17.24 15.85 7.41
N LEU A 400 17.37 14.72 8.12
CA LEU A 400 16.36 13.68 8.16
C LEU A 400 15.03 14.24 8.67
N LYS A 401 15.04 14.95 9.80
CA LYS A 401 13.85 15.56 10.40
C LYS A 401 13.21 16.62 9.49
N LEU A 402 14.02 17.49 8.89
CA LEU A 402 13.53 18.51 7.96
C LEU A 402 12.88 17.87 6.72
N THR A 403 13.48 16.79 6.20
CA THR A 403 12.95 16.05 5.05
C THR A 403 11.58 15.45 5.39
N VAL A 404 11.43 14.82 6.57
CA VAL A 404 10.14 14.29 7.03
C VAL A 404 9.07 15.39 7.08
N VAL A 405 9.40 16.56 7.63
CA VAL A 405 8.46 17.69 7.73
C VAL A 405 8.03 18.19 6.35
N VAL A 406 8.97 18.43 5.44
CA VAL A 406 8.69 18.95 4.09
C VAL A 406 7.86 17.96 3.27
N LEU A 407 8.24 16.69 3.28
CA LEU A 407 7.51 15.65 2.55
C LEU A 407 6.12 15.41 3.14
N GLY A 408 5.98 15.44 4.47
CA GLY A 408 4.68 15.33 5.13
C GLY A 408 3.74 16.49 4.78
N ALA A 409 4.24 17.73 4.81
CA ALA A 409 3.46 18.90 4.37
C ALA A 409 3.02 18.80 2.90
N THR A 410 3.90 18.29 2.04
CA THR A 410 3.58 18.03 0.62
C THR A 410 2.50 16.96 0.49
N CYS A 411 2.56 15.89 1.28
CA CYS A 411 1.53 14.84 1.27
C CYS A 411 0.15 15.37 1.67
N VAL A 412 0.08 16.25 2.67
CA VAL A 412 -1.18 16.91 3.08
C VAL A 412 -1.75 17.77 1.95
N ALA A 413 -0.91 18.52 1.22
CA ALA A 413 -1.35 19.30 0.07
C ALA A 413 -1.89 18.42 -1.07
N LEU A 414 -1.29 17.25 -1.29
CA LEU A 414 -1.74 16.31 -2.32
C LEU A 414 -3.08 15.61 -1.98
N VAL A 415 -3.55 15.65 -0.72
CA VAL A 415 -4.88 15.13 -0.36
C VAL A 415 -6.00 15.83 -1.14
N PHE A 416 -5.86 17.14 -1.42
CA PHE A 416 -6.84 17.88 -2.23
C PHE A 416 -6.99 17.32 -3.65
N VAL A 417 -5.92 16.72 -4.18
CA VAL A 417 -5.96 16.04 -5.49
C VAL A 417 -6.64 14.68 -5.35
N VAL A 418 -6.27 13.91 -4.32
CA VAL A 418 -6.84 12.58 -4.05
C VAL A 418 -8.37 12.63 -3.91
N GLU A 419 -8.90 13.63 -3.19
CA GLU A 419 -10.35 13.79 -3.01
C GLU A 419 -11.11 13.99 -4.33
N LYS A 420 -10.47 14.52 -5.37
CA LYS A 420 -11.09 14.77 -6.68
C LYS A 420 -10.99 13.58 -7.65
N THR A 421 -10.42 12.47 -7.23
CA THR A 421 -10.31 11.27 -8.07
C THR A 421 -11.63 10.48 -8.09
N GLY A 422 -11.95 9.84 -9.22
CA GLY A 422 -13.22 9.14 -9.41
C GLY A 422 -13.23 7.67 -8.97
N SER A 423 -12.06 7.10 -8.66
CA SER A 423 -11.91 5.71 -8.22
C SER A 423 -11.89 5.61 -6.69
N HIS A 424 -12.32 4.46 -6.15
CA HIS A 424 -12.21 4.21 -4.70
C HIS A 424 -10.74 3.94 -4.31
N VAL A 425 -10.41 4.12 -3.02
CA VAL A 425 -9.01 4.29 -2.60
C VAL A 425 -8.09 3.10 -2.95
N LEU A 426 -8.63 1.88 -2.99
CA LEU A 426 -7.88 0.67 -3.35
C LEU A 426 -7.40 0.72 -4.80
N GLN A 427 -8.32 0.95 -5.75
CA GLN A 427 -8.00 1.01 -7.17
C GLN A 427 -7.05 2.18 -7.45
N LEU A 428 -7.34 3.35 -6.89
CA LEU A 428 -6.51 4.54 -7.04
C LEU A 428 -5.07 4.27 -6.59
N SER A 429 -4.92 3.65 -5.42
CA SER A 429 -3.62 3.33 -4.84
C SER A 429 -2.82 2.39 -5.73
N MET A 430 -3.44 1.30 -6.21
CA MET A 430 -2.76 0.31 -7.05
C MET A 430 -2.40 0.89 -8.42
N ASN A 431 -3.28 1.71 -9.01
CA ASN A 431 -3.02 2.37 -10.27
C ASN A 431 -1.86 3.38 -10.16
N LEU A 432 -1.94 4.35 -9.25
CA LEU A 432 -0.88 5.37 -9.12
C LEU A 432 0.46 4.75 -8.71
N SER A 433 0.45 3.74 -7.83
CA SER A 433 1.69 3.05 -7.44
C SER A 433 2.35 2.34 -8.62
N SER A 434 1.57 1.88 -9.60
CA SER A 434 2.10 1.16 -10.77
C SER A 434 3.00 2.01 -11.67
N ILE A 435 2.83 3.35 -11.65
CA ILE A 435 3.62 4.32 -12.43
C ILE A 435 5.12 4.11 -12.20
N THR A 436 5.51 3.86 -10.96
CA THR A 436 6.90 3.65 -10.58
C THR A 436 7.20 2.20 -10.20
N SER A 437 6.19 1.45 -9.75
CA SER A 437 6.36 0.04 -9.39
C SER A 437 6.69 -0.83 -10.60
N GLY A 438 6.02 -0.64 -11.74
CA GLY A 438 6.34 -1.40 -12.95
C GLY A 438 7.79 -1.19 -13.41
N PRO A 439 8.23 0.06 -13.65
CA PRO A 439 9.60 0.34 -14.08
C PRO A 439 10.66 -0.09 -13.07
N SER A 440 10.44 0.12 -11.77
CA SER A 440 11.38 -0.35 -10.73
C SER A 440 11.49 -1.87 -10.74
N LEU A 441 10.38 -2.60 -10.81
CA LEU A 441 10.36 -4.05 -10.93
C LEU A 441 11.11 -4.53 -12.17
N GLY A 442 10.94 -3.86 -13.31
CA GLY A 442 11.67 -4.15 -14.55
C GLY A 442 13.19 -3.99 -14.37
N ILE A 443 13.64 -2.87 -13.80
CA ILE A 443 15.07 -2.60 -13.57
C ILE A 443 15.70 -3.66 -12.65
N PHE A 444 15.09 -3.94 -11.50
CA PHE A 444 15.61 -4.93 -10.55
C PHE A 444 15.58 -6.35 -11.14
N SER A 445 14.52 -6.70 -11.89
CA SER A 445 14.43 -8.00 -12.55
C SER A 445 15.54 -8.18 -13.59
N MET A 446 15.81 -7.16 -14.41
CA MET A 446 16.96 -7.18 -15.32
C MET A 446 18.29 -7.32 -14.57
N GLY A 447 18.47 -6.58 -13.49
CA GLY A 447 19.70 -6.63 -12.69
C GLY A 447 19.97 -8.00 -12.08
N ILE A 448 18.95 -8.61 -11.49
CA ILE A 448 19.06 -9.87 -10.72
C ILE A 448 19.08 -11.11 -11.62
N LEU A 449 18.32 -11.09 -12.71
CA LEU A 449 18.06 -12.27 -13.54
C LEU A 449 18.86 -12.29 -14.84
N LEU A 450 19.23 -11.13 -15.38
CA LEU A 450 19.82 -11.00 -16.72
C LEU A 450 21.26 -10.47 -16.64
N PRO A 451 22.28 -11.36 -16.62
CA PRO A 451 23.67 -10.96 -16.44
C PRO A 451 24.24 -10.14 -17.61
N TRP A 452 23.62 -10.19 -18.79
CA TRP A 452 24.10 -9.50 -20.01
C TRP A 452 23.54 -8.08 -20.20
N VAL A 453 22.61 -7.62 -19.35
CA VAL A 453 22.06 -6.26 -19.45
C VAL A 453 23.09 -5.23 -18.96
N ASN A 454 23.30 -4.18 -19.74
CA ASN A 454 24.20 -3.05 -19.43
C ASN A 454 23.44 -1.86 -18.81
N ALA A 455 24.19 -0.91 -18.24
CA ALA A 455 23.63 0.24 -17.53
C ALA A 455 22.79 1.13 -18.45
N LYS A 456 23.24 1.38 -19.69
CA LYS A 456 22.47 2.17 -20.66
C LYS A 456 21.10 1.56 -20.97
N GLY A 457 21.03 0.23 -21.15
CA GLY A 457 19.77 -0.47 -21.35
C GLY A 457 18.83 -0.34 -20.15
N ALA A 458 19.34 -0.57 -18.94
CA ALA A 458 18.55 -0.40 -17.71
C ALA A 458 18.02 1.03 -17.55
N LEU A 459 18.83 2.05 -17.89
CA LEU A 459 18.45 3.46 -17.78
C LEU A 459 17.32 3.81 -18.74
N ILE A 460 17.50 3.51 -20.03
CA ILE A 460 16.53 3.86 -21.07
C ILE A 460 15.23 3.06 -20.87
N GLY A 461 15.33 1.77 -20.57
CA GLY A 461 14.16 0.96 -20.23
C GLY A 461 13.40 1.50 -19.02
N GLY A 462 14.10 1.93 -17.97
CA GLY A 462 13.50 2.53 -16.80
C GLY A 462 12.75 3.83 -17.09
N LEU A 463 13.38 4.76 -17.83
CA LEU A 463 12.77 6.03 -18.23
C LEU A 463 11.58 5.84 -19.18
N SER A 464 11.68 4.94 -20.15
CA SER A 464 10.58 4.64 -21.07
C SER A 464 9.41 3.99 -20.35
N GLY A 465 9.66 3.07 -19.42
CA GLY A 465 8.61 2.50 -18.58
C GLY A 465 7.93 3.55 -17.72
N LEU A 466 8.68 4.47 -17.09
CA LEU A 466 8.12 5.57 -16.31
C LEU A 466 7.23 6.48 -17.16
N GLY A 467 7.70 6.87 -18.35
CA GLY A 467 6.93 7.70 -19.27
C GLY A 467 5.66 7.01 -19.76
N PHE A 468 5.77 5.73 -20.16
CA PHE A 468 4.65 4.94 -20.63
C PHE A 468 3.60 4.72 -19.53
N MET A 469 4.05 4.32 -18.33
CA MET A 469 3.15 4.09 -17.21
C MET A 469 2.54 5.39 -16.69
N GLY A 470 3.30 6.49 -16.66
CA GLY A 470 2.76 7.81 -16.35
C GLY A 470 1.64 8.22 -17.30
N TRP A 471 1.82 8.01 -18.60
CA TRP A 471 0.78 8.31 -19.60
C TRP A 471 -0.48 7.46 -19.41
N ILE A 472 -0.36 6.12 -19.40
CA ILE A 472 -1.52 5.22 -19.32
C ILE A 472 -2.27 5.38 -17.99
N SER A 473 -1.57 5.41 -16.85
CA SER A 473 -2.19 5.46 -15.51
C SER A 473 -2.93 6.77 -15.26
N LEU A 474 -2.32 7.91 -15.62
CA LEU A 474 -2.96 9.22 -15.44
C LEU A 474 -4.13 9.41 -16.42
N SER A 475 -4.01 8.91 -17.65
CA SER A 475 -5.10 8.98 -18.63
C SER A 475 -6.28 8.11 -18.23
N ALA A 476 -6.02 6.92 -17.68
CA ALA A 476 -7.05 6.04 -17.15
C ALA A 476 -7.78 6.69 -15.96
N GLU A 477 -7.04 7.27 -14.98
CA GLU A 477 -7.68 7.97 -13.86
C GLU A 477 -8.48 9.20 -14.32
N ALA A 478 -7.97 9.98 -15.27
CA ALA A 478 -8.70 11.13 -15.82
C ALA A 478 -9.99 10.69 -16.53
N ALA A 479 -9.95 9.56 -17.26
CA ALA A 479 -11.13 9.00 -17.91
C ALA A 479 -12.16 8.44 -16.90
N ILE A 480 -11.70 7.84 -15.80
CA ILE A 480 -12.57 7.39 -14.71
C ILE A 480 -13.19 8.59 -13.98
N ALA A 481 -12.38 9.60 -13.62
CA ALA A 481 -12.84 10.80 -12.91
C ALA A 481 -13.84 11.64 -13.73
N SER A 482 -13.70 11.67 -15.06
CA SER A 482 -14.66 12.32 -15.96
C SER A 482 -15.90 11.47 -16.27
N GLY A 483 -15.99 10.25 -15.74
CA GLY A 483 -17.12 9.34 -15.98
C GLY A 483 -17.14 8.66 -17.35
N ARG A 484 -16.08 8.80 -18.17
CA ARG A 484 -15.92 8.16 -19.48
C ARG A 484 -15.64 6.66 -19.39
N ILE A 485 -15.10 6.21 -18.27
CA ILE A 485 -14.94 4.79 -17.94
C ILE A 485 -15.74 4.51 -16.68
N LYS A 486 -16.74 3.64 -16.81
CA LYS A 486 -17.48 3.06 -15.68
C LYS A 486 -17.25 1.55 -15.70
N PHE A 487 -17.00 0.97 -14.54
CA PHE A 487 -16.87 -0.47 -14.37
C PHE A 487 -18.20 -1.04 -13.92
N ASP A 488 -18.53 -2.25 -14.38
CA ASP A 488 -19.75 -2.92 -13.97
C ASP A 488 -19.74 -3.20 -12.47
N GLU A 489 -20.82 -2.80 -11.81
CA GLU A 489 -21.06 -3.00 -10.38
C GLU A 489 -22.12 -4.07 -10.17
N LYS A 490 -22.03 -4.80 -9.06
CA LYS A 490 -23.02 -5.84 -8.72
C LYS A 490 -24.36 -5.20 -8.34
N PRO A 491 -25.50 -5.85 -8.66
CA PRO A 491 -26.81 -5.28 -8.43
C PRO A 491 -27.04 -4.97 -6.95
N VAL A 492 -27.75 -3.87 -6.71
CA VAL A 492 -28.14 -3.35 -5.39
C VAL A 492 -29.62 -2.99 -5.43
N SER A 493 -30.27 -2.91 -4.26
CA SER A 493 -31.68 -2.51 -4.14
C SER A 493 -31.83 -1.24 -3.31
N THR A 494 -32.81 -0.43 -3.68
CA THR A 494 -33.28 0.74 -2.91
C THR A 494 -34.77 0.65 -2.57
N GLU A 495 -35.42 -0.47 -2.90
CA GLU A 495 -36.88 -0.63 -2.81
C GLU A 495 -37.40 -0.61 -1.36
N GLY A 496 -36.56 -0.95 -0.38
CA GLY A 496 -36.93 -0.98 1.03
C GLY A 496 -36.25 0.10 1.88
N CYS A 497 -35.87 1.23 1.29
CA CYS A 497 -35.32 2.35 2.03
C CYS A 497 -36.41 3.09 2.84
N TYR A 498 -36.13 3.35 4.11
CA TYR A 498 -37.06 3.98 5.07
C TYR A 498 -36.91 5.51 5.17
N TYR A 499 -36.08 6.10 4.32
CA TYR A 499 -35.73 7.52 4.32
C TYR A 499 -35.84 8.09 2.90
N SER A 500 -36.11 9.39 2.79
CA SER A 500 -36.18 10.10 1.51
C SER A 500 -34.78 10.41 0.99
N PHE A 501 -34.53 10.11 -0.27
CA PHE A 501 -33.27 10.35 -0.96
C PHE A 501 -33.54 10.93 -2.35
N PRO A 502 -32.58 11.67 -2.94
CA PRO A 502 -32.71 12.14 -4.31
C PRO A 502 -32.86 10.93 -5.22
N GLN A 503 -34.06 10.72 -5.77
CA GLN A 503 -34.21 9.77 -6.85
C GLN A 503 -33.42 10.34 -8.02
N VAL A 504 -32.40 9.61 -8.46
CA VAL A 504 -31.89 9.84 -9.82
C VAL A 504 -33.09 9.53 -10.69
N GLU A 505 -33.79 10.55 -11.17
CA GLU A 505 -34.69 10.36 -12.30
C GLU A 505 -33.83 9.65 -13.33
N ASN A 506 -34.10 8.37 -13.54
CA ASN A 506 -34.04 7.84 -14.87
C ASN A 506 -34.97 8.78 -15.64
N LEU A 507 -34.40 9.84 -16.23
CA LEU A 507 -34.92 10.39 -17.47
C LEU A 507 -35.11 9.16 -18.33
N MET A 508 -36.33 8.65 -18.30
CA MET A 508 -36.77 7.58 -19.15
C MET A 508 -36.32 8.04 -20.53
N LEU A 509 -35.45 7.25 -21.14
CA LEU A 509 -35.39 7.15 -22.58
C LEU A 509 -36.79 6.72 -23.04
N LEU A 510 -37.72 7.67 -23.06
CA LEU A 510 -38.64 7.85 -24.16
C LEU A 510 -37.80 8.47 -25.28
N GLU A 511 -36.79 7.73 -25.74
CA GLU A 511 -36.36 7.87 -27.12
C GLU A 511 -37.48 7.23 -27.94
N PRO A 512 -38.23 8.00 -28.75
CA PRO A 512 -39.03 7.39 -29.78
C PRO A 512 -38.09 6.57 -30.69
N PRO A 513 -38.51 5.39 -31.16
CA PRO A 513 -37.68 4.63 -32.09
C PRO A 513 -37.52 5.47 -33.36
N ASP A 514 -36.28 5.65 -33.78
CA ASP A 514 -35.85 6.27 -35.03
C ASP A 514 -36.11 7.78 -35.15
N THR A 515 -35.24 8.59 -34.56
CA THR A 515 -34.79 9.82 -35.23
C THR A 515 -33.31 10.08 -34.92
N ILE A 516 -32.48 9.88 -35.95
CA ILE A 516 -31.10 10.33 -36.01
C ILE A 516 -31.09 11.85 -35.76
N LEU A 517 -30.67 12.24 -34.56
CA LEU A 517 -30.22 13.60 -34.29
C LEU A 517 -28.72 13.52 -34.04
N ASP A 518 -27.97 13.72 -35.12
CA ASP A 518 -26.55 14.07 -35.11
C ASP A 518 -26.34 15.26 -34.17
N GLY A 519 -25.90 15.00 -32.94
CA GLY A 519 -25.77 16.04 -31.92
C GLY A 519 -25.09 15.63 -30.62
N ASP A 520 -24.78 14.35 -30.41
CA ASP A 520 -23.78 13.99 -29.40
C ASP A 520 -22.40 14.38 -29.93
N GLU A 521 -21.80 15.37 -29.30
CA GLU A 521 -20.41 15.73 -29.48
C GLU A 521 -19.57 14.46 -29.27
N PHE A 522 -19.18 13.80 -30.37
CA PHE A 522 -18.41 12.54 -30.40
C PHE A 522 -17.11 12.71 -29.60
N LEU A 523 -17.17 12.53 -28.29
CA LEU A 523 -15.97 12.30 -27.50
C LEU A 523 -15.47 10.91 -27.90
N PRO A 524 -14.28 10.81 -28.52
CA PRO A 524 -13.78 9.53 -29.01
C PRO A 524 -13.73 8.53 -27.86
N GLU A 525 -14.15 7.29 -28.11
CA GLU A 525 -14.09 6.23 -27.12
C GLU A 525 -12.70 6.19 -26.48
N PRO A 526 -12.61 6.10 -25.13
CA PRO A 526 -11.32 6.04 -24.48
C PRO A 526 -10.54 4.84 -25.01
N LEU A 527 -9.27 5.09 -25.36
CA LEU A 527 -8.35 4.08 -25.88
C LEU A 527 -8.49 2.78 -25.07
N ALA A 528 -8.62 1.63 -25.71
CA ALA A 528 -8.80 0.33 -25.03
C ALA A 528 -7.73 0.06 -23.96
N LEU A 529 -6.53 0.61 -24.15
CA LEU A 529 -5.43 0.54 -23.20
C LEU A 529 -5.76 1.21 -21.85
N TYR A 530 -6.63 2.22 -21.81
CA TYR A 530 -7.09 2.87 -20.56
C TYR A 530 -8.11 2.03 -19.79
N ARG A 531 -8.73 1.03 -20.44
CA ARG A 531 -9.63 0.05 -19.81
C ARG A 531 -8.91 -1.19 -19.29
N LEU A 532 -7.58 -1.23 -19.42
CA LEU A 532 -6.76 -2.32 -18.87
C LEU A 532 -7.02 -2.44 -17.36
N SER A 533 -7.14 -3.67 -16.85
CA SER A 533 -7.30 -3.87 -15.41
C SER A 533 -6.10 -3.31 -14.66
N TYR A 534 -6.35 -2.54 -13.59
CA TYR A 534 -5.32 -1.95 -12.74
C TYR A 534 -4.33 -2.98 -12.17
N LEU A 535 -4.73 -4.27 -12.08
CA LEU A 535 -3.87 -5.37 -11.64
C LEU A 535 -2.77 -5.71 -12.65
N TRP A 536 -2.95 -5.41 -13.94
CA TRP A 536 -1.95 -5.65 -14.98
C TRP A 536 -0.93 -4.51 -15.11
N TYR A 537 -1.12 -3.39 -14.44
CA TYR A 537 -0.32 -2.19 -14.68
C TYR A 537 1.14 -2.38 -14.25
N THR A 538 1.39 -3.00 -13.09
CA THR A 538 2.76 -3.29 -12.65
C THR A 538 3.47 -4.25 -13.61
N VAL A 539 2.76 -5.27 -14.11
CA VAL A 539 3.30 -6.22 -15.10
C VAL A 539 3.64 -5.49 -16.39
N THR A 540 2.71 -4.68 -16.88
CA THR A 540 2.87 -3.91 -18.13
C THR A 540 4.07 -2.98 -18.05
N GLY A 541 4.20 -2.22 -16.96
CA GLY A 541 5.35 -1.34 -16.74
C GLY A 541 6.68 -2.10 -16.67
N ALA A 542 6.70 -3.26 -15.99
CA ALA A 542 7.88 -4.10 -15.93
C ALA A 542 8.26 -4.65 -17.32
N LEU A 543 7.29 -5.13 -18.10
CA LEU A 543 7.50 -5.66 -19.45
C LEU A 543 7.99 -4.59 -20.41
N VAL A 544 7.41 -3.39 -20.39
CA VAL A 544 7.86 -2.25 -21.23
C VAL A 544 9.30 -1.90 -20.88
N THR A 545 9.62 -1.76 -19.59
CA THR A 545 10.98 -1.48 -19.13
C THR A 545 11.98 -2.55 -19.54
N MET A 546 11.63 -3.83 -19.35
CA MET A 546 12.49 -4.94 -19.71
C MET A 546 12.69 -5.04 -21.22
N THR A 547 11.64 -4.89 -22.02
CA THR A 547 11.70 -5.02 -23.47
C THR A 547 12.57 -3.93 -24.07
N ILE A 548 12.33 -2.68 -23.72
CA ILE A 548 13.14 -1.55 -24.21
C ILE A 548 14.57 -1.67 -23.68
N GLY A 549 14.75 -2.03 -22.41
CA GLY A 549 16.07 -2.21 -21.82
C GLY A 549 16.89 -3.29 -22.52
N LEU A 550 16.26 -4.42 -22.86
CA LEU A 550 16.90 -5.51 -23.60
C LEU A 550 17.28 -5.08 -25.02
N VAL A 551 16.37 -4.44 -25.77
CA VAL A 551 16.64 -3.94 -27.12
C VAL A 551 17.82 -2.97 -27.10
N VAL A 552 17.83 -2.01 -26.17
CA VAL A 552 18.92 -1.05 -26.03
C VAL A 552 20.22 -1.73 -25.62
N SER A 553 20.19 -2.71 -24.72
CA SER A 553 21.40 -3.46 -24.35
C SER A 553 21.96 -4.30 -25.51
N LEU A 554 21.12 -4.83 -26.39
CA LEU A 554 21.56 -5.56 -27.59
C LEU A 554 22.20 -4.64 -28.63
N ILE A 555 21.71 -3.41 -28.75
CA ILE A 555 22.23 -2.42 -29.71
C ILE A 555 23.47 -1.71 -29.16
N SER A 556 23.56 -1.53 -27.85
CA SER A 556 24.67 -0.83 -27.20
C SER A 556 25.89 -1.74 -27.08
N SER A 557 27.00 -1.37 -27.76
CA SER A 557 28.31 -2.05 -27.65
C SER A 557 29.01 -1.85 -26.29
N GLU A 558 28.29 -1.39 -25.26
CA GLU A 558 28.81 -1.22 -23.92
C GLU A 558 29.10 -2.60 -23.31
N LYS A 559 30.39 -2.89 -23.12
CA LYS A 559 30.82 -4.14 -22.48
C LYS A 559 30.29 -4.16 -21.06
N VAL A 560 29.62 -5.25 -20.69
CA VAL A 560 29.27 -5.52 -19.30
C VAL A 560 30.57 -5.65 -18.51
N GLU A 561 30.82 -4.75 -17.57
CA GLU A 561 31.99 -4.81 -16.68
C GLU A 561 32.01 -6.14 -15.90
N LYS A 562 33.15 -6.48 -15.27
CA LYS A 562 33.27 -7.70 -14.45
C LYS A 562 32.16 -7.73 -13.41
N LEU A 563 31.15 -8.57 -13.65
CA LEU A 563 29.95 -8.71 -12.83
C LEU A 563 30.26 -9.57 -11.61
N ASP A 564 30.06 -9.02 -10.41
CA ASP A 564 30.12 -9.82 -9.18
C ASP A 564 28.95 -10.83 -9.17
N PRO A 565 29.22 -12.15 -9.17
CA PRO A 565 28.17 -13.17 -9.13
C PRO A 565 27.23 -13.01 -7.92
N MET A 566 27.66 -12.38 -6.82
CA MET A 566 26.83 -12.13 -5.65
C MET A 566 25.67 -11.16 -5.90
N LEU A 567 25.65 -10.46 -7.03
CA LEU A 567 24.56 -9.57 -7.43
C LEU A 567 23.43 -10.30 -8.18
N LEU A 568 23.66 -11.55 -8.58
CA LEU A 568 22.70 -12.35 -9.35
C LEU A 568 21.90 -13.31 -8.46
N ALA A 569 20.76 -13.76 -8.97
CA ALA A 569 19.96 -14.78 -8.30
C ALA A 569 20.76 -16.09 -8.08
N PRO A 570 20.59 -16.78 -6.94
CA PRO A 570 21.37 -17.98 -6.60
C PRO A 570 21.38 -19.08 -7.67
N PHE A 571 20.27 -19.26 -8.39
CA PHE A 571 20.18 -20.25 -9.47
C PHE A 571 20.91 -19.79 -10.74
N ILE A 572 20.91 -18.49 -11.07
CA ILE A 572 21.70 -17.93 -12.17
C ILE A 572 23.20 -18.10 -11.87
N ARG A 573 23.63 -17.88 -10.62
CA ARG A 573 25.02 -18.13 -10.20
C ARG A 573 25.44 -19.58 -10.48
N LYS A 574 24.55 -20.55 -10.22
CA LYS A 574 24.82 -21.97 -10.51
C LYS A 574 24.91 -22.24 -12.01
N LEU A 575 24.00 -21.68 -12.81
CA LEU A 575 24.01 -21.85 -14.26
C LEU A 575 25.27 -21.28 -14.92
N LEU A 576 25.74 -20.11 -14.47
CA LEU A 576 26.98 -19.51 -14.96
C LEU A 576 28.22 -20.36 -14.63
N LYS A 577 28.26 -20.94 -13.41
CA LYS A 577 29.31 -21.89 -13.01
C LYS A 577 29.33 -23.14 -13.88
N ILE A 578 28.16 -23.70 -14.20
CA ILE A 578 28.04 -24.89 -15.05
C ILE A 578 28.46 -24.58 -16.50
N SER A 579 28.15 -23.38 -17.00
CA SER A 579 28.48 -22.97 -18.37
C SER A 579 29.97 -22.66 -18.60
N GLY A 580 30.84 -22.73 -17.59
CA GLY A 580 32.25 -22.37 -17.70
C GLY A 580 32.51 -20.88 -18.01
N LYS A 581 31.47 -20.05 -17.96
CA LYS A 581 31.53 -18.60 -18.21
C LYS A 581 31.69 -17.86 -16.87
N GLU A 582 32.80 -18.11 -16.16
CA GLU A 582 33.15 -17.23 -15.06
C GLU A 582 33.58 -15.86 -15.61
N PRO A 583 33.04 -14.75 -15.11
CA PRO A 583 33.77 -13.50 -15.15
C PRO A 583 35.03 -13.71 -14.31
N HIS A 584 36.22 -13.68 -14.94
CA HIS A 584 37.52 -13.91 -14.29
C HIS A 584 37.61 -13.28 -12.89
N GLN A 585 37.58 -14.12 -11.86
CA GLN A 585 37.79 -13.75 -10.47
C GLN A 585 39.23 -13.30 -10.26
N GLU A 586 39.41 -11.98 -10.18
CA GLU A 586 40.54 -11.39 -9.46
C GLU A 586 39.93 -10.38 -8.47
N ALA A 587 40.34 -10.46 -7.20
CA ALA A 587 40.01 -9.55 -6.09
C ALA A 587 38.87 -9.89 -5.10
N SER A 588 38.63 -11.16 -4.74
CA SER A 588 37.81 -11.49 -3.54
C SER A 588 38.55 -12.25 -2.42
N ASN A 589 39.77 -12.74 -2.66
CA ASN A 589 40.58 -13.39 -1.62
C ASN A 589 41.25 -12.40 -0.67
N ASP A 590 41.48 -11.14 -1.07
CA ASP A 590 42.10 -10.14 -0.18
C ASP A 590 41.13 -9.53 0.83
N GLN A 591 39.82 -9.49 0.58
CA GLN A 591 38.86 -9.02 1.58
C GLN A 591 38.46 -10.10 2.60
N ARG A 592 38.47 -11.38 2.19
CA ARG A 592 38.27 -12.50 3.12
C ARG A 592 39.46 -12.68 4.07
N SER A 593 40.70 -12.50 3.59
CA SER A 593 41.90 -12.58 4.43
C SER A 593 41.99 -11.40 5.42
N VAL A 594 41.64 -10.18 4.98
CA VAL A 594 41.65 -8.98 5.85
C VAL A 594 40.52 -9.02 6.90
N SER A 595 39.34 -9.55 6.57
CA SER A 595 38.23 -9.68 7.54
C SER A 595 38.48 -10.81 8.55
N PHE A 596 39.08 -11.93 8.14
CA PHE A 596 39.47 -13.01 9.07
C PHE A 596 40.63 -12.61 9.99
N ASN A 597 41.63 -11.87 9.49
CA ASN A 597 42.75 -11.41 10.31
C ASN A 597 42.32 -10.33 11.33
N LYS A 598 41.42 -9.41 10.95
CA LYS A 598 40.83 -8.44 11.91
C LYS A 598 39.99 -9.12 13.00
N CYS A 599 39.29 -10.22 12.71
CA CYS A 599 38.58 -11.01 13.73
C CYS A 599 39.53 -11.77 14.67
N ARG A 600 40.76 -12.08 14.23
CA ARG A 600 41.77 -12.76 15.05
C ARG A 600 42.52 -11.77 15.96
N GLU A 601 42.84 -10.58 15.46
CA GLU A 601 43.45 -9.50 16.26
C GLU A 601 42.51 -8.94 17.34
N PHE A 602 41.19 -8.92 17.09
CA PHE A 602 40.20 -8.51 18.10
C PHE A 602 40.04 -9.54 19.24
N ARG A 603 40.33 -10.82 18.99
CA ARG A 603 40.32 -11.87 20.04
C ARG A 603 41.61 -11.93 20.85
N SER A 604 42.75 -11.57 20.28
CA SER A 604 44.02 -11.55 21.00
C SER A 604 44.20 -10.32 21.91
N THR A 605 43.44 -9.25 21.67
CA THR A 605 43.52 -7.99 22.47
C THR A 605 42.54 -7.95 23.66
N GLN A 606 41.57 -8.86 23.75
CA GLN A 606 40.62 -8.91 24.89
C GLN A 606 40.91 -9.97 25.96
N PHE A 607 41.93 -10.82 25.79
CA PHE A 607 42.30 -11.86 26.78
C PHE A 607 43.79 -11.86 27.14
N GLY A 608 44.47 -10.73 26.96
CA GLY A 608 45.90 -10.57 27.24
C GLY A 608 46.21 -9.25 27.92
N ASN A 609 45.63 -9.02 29.11
CA ASN A 609 46.27 -8.36 30.26
C ASN A 609 45.23 -8.14 31.36
N THR A 610 45.55 -8.69 32.54
CA THR A 610 44.86 -8.64 33.85
C THR A 610 43.48 -9.27 33.96
#